data_AF-A0A7W1LZW3-F1
#
_entry.id   AF-A0A7W1LZW3-F1
#
_cell.length_a   1.000
_cell.length_b   1.000
_cell.length_c   1.000
_cell.angle_alpha   90.00
_cell.angle_beta   90.00
_cell.angle_gamma   90.00
#
_symmetry.space_group_name_H-M   'P 1'
#
loop_
_entity.id
_entity.type
_entity.pdbx_description
1 polymer ?
#
loop_
_entity_poly.entity_id
_entity_poly.type
_entity_poly.pdbx_seq_one_letter_code
_entity_poly.pdbx_strand_id
1 'polypeptide(L)'
;MNQSPRSKRSILLLALAALFFLLALAPHHLAAQQQQRGRNGTAQRRPAMGNKDAEKKARRAEAIALLRETAARARSFDDLFYRARIQALAADALWSYDEADARSIFRRAWEAATASDKAEQEEVVGTTITEARDEVLVKAAARDTRMGEVFLKDLLAAEVDEEESASQTQRARPTPWRSLGAADAERLNFAYDLLKNNESNSAAQMASPLVNRGVSADLIAFIIRLREQNPAAADKLYSLLLAQARTDLSADANSVLLL
;
A
#
# COMPACT_ATOMS: atom_id res chain seq x y z
N MET A 1 -53.51 -17.52 -5.59
CA MET A 1 -52.68 -18.04 -4.48
C MET A 1 -51.28 -18.25 -5.05
N ASN A 2 -50.17 -17.64 -4.63
CA ASN A 2 -49.83 -16.72 -3.56
C ASN A 2 -48.74 -15.79 -4.12
N GLN A 3 -48.92 -14.47 -3.97
CA GLN A 3 -47.85 -13.48 -4.19
C GLN A 3 -47.01 -13.37 -2.90
N SER A 4 -45.68 -13.28 -3.05
CA SER A 4 -44.73 -13.03 -1.95
C SER A 4 -44.11 -11.62 -2.11
N PRO A 5 -43.78 -10.91 -1.01
CA PRO A 5 -43.62 -9.45 -0.95
C PRO A 5 -42.20 -8.97 -1.31
N ARG A 6 -42.04 -7.98 -2.19
CA ARG A 6 -42.06 -6.52 -1.94
C ARG A 6 -40.93 -5.97 -1.04
N SER A 7 -39.93 -5.42 -1.72
CA SER A 7 -39.66 -3.96 -1.74
C SER A 7 -39.53 -3.24 -0.40
N LYS A 8 -38.38 -3.40 0.29
CA LYS A 8 -38.01 -2.48 1.38
C LYS A 8 -36.58 -1.96 1.40
N ARG A 9 -35.70 -2.39 0.47
CA ARG A 9 -34.29 -1.93 0.49
C ARG A 9 -33.98 -0.75 -0.43
N SER A 10 -34.82 -0.50 -1.44
CA SER A 10 -34.58 0.59 -2.43
C SER A 10 -35.15 1.95 -2.02
N ILE A 11 -35.86 2.05 -0.89
CA ILE A 11 -36.48 3.31 -0.43
C ILE A 11 -35.63 4.01 0.65
N LEU A 12 -34.64 3.33 1.24
CA LEU A 12 -33.71 3.92 2.22
C LEU A 12 -32.53 4.67 1.58
N LEU A 13 -32.24 4.44 0.29
CA LEU A 13 -31.15 5.11 -0.44
C LEU A 13 -31.56 6.44 -1.11
N LEU A 14 -32.84 6.81 -1.07
CA LEU A 14 -33.34 8.06 -1.65
C LEU A 14 -33.67 9.16 -0.61
N ALA A 15 -33.56 8.86 0.68
CA ALA A 15 -33.86 9.80 1.76
C ALA A 15 -32.62 10.54 2.33
N LEU A 16 -31.39 10.11 2.00
CA LEU A 16 -30.16 10.76 2.49
C LEU A 16 -29.57 11.78 1.50
N ALA A 17 -30.02 11.78 0.24
CA ALA A 17 -29.63 12.75 -0.78
C ALA A 17 -30.45 14.06 -0.76
N ALA A 18 -31.53 14.13 0.04
CA ALA A 18 -32.41 15.30 0.16
C ALA A 18 -32.05 16.24 1.33
N LEU A 19 -31.10 15.86 2.20
CA LEU A 19 -30.64 16.71 3.32
C LEU A 19 -29.34 17.48 3.00
N PHE A 20 -28.96 17.56 1.72
CA PHE A 20 -27.82 18.38 1.26
C PHE A 20 -28.25 19.57 0.38
N PHE A 21 -29.56 19.78 0.19
CA PHE A 21 -30.09 20.81 -0.71
C PHE A 21 -30.83 21.97 0.00
N LEU A 22 -30.75 22.09 1.33
CA LEU A 22 -31.52 23.07 2.11
C LEU A 22 -30.71 23.93 3.09
N LEU A 23 -29.40 24.11 2.85
CA LEU A 23 -28.56 25.07 3.60
C LEU A 23 -27.81 26.08 2.71
N ALA A 24 -28.37 26.42 1.55
CA ALA A 24 -27.79 27.39 0.62
C ALA A 24 -28.67 28.64 0.39
N LEU A 25 -29.49 29.04 1.37
CA LEU A 25 -30.19 30.33 1.37
C LEU A 25 -30.22 30.97 2.76
N ALA A 26 -29.28 31.88 3.02
CA ALA A 26 -29.53 33.03 3.88
C ALA A 26 -28.58 34.20 3.50
N PRO A 27 -29.12 35.35 3.05
CA PRO A 27 -28.36 36.54 2.72
C PRO A 27 -28.24 37.45 3.96
N HIS A 28 -27.04 37.88 4.34
CA HIS A 28 -26.85 38.97 5.29
C HIS A 28 -26.05 40.10 4.63
N HIS A 29 -26.79 40.91 3.86
CA HIS A 29 -26.47 42.32 3.65
C HIS A 29 -26.91 43.09 4.90
N LEU A 30 -25.97 43.75 5.60
CA LEU A 30 -26.16 45.05 6.27
C LEU A 30 -24.94 45.35 7.16
N ALA A 31 -24.02 46.18 6.65
CA ALA A 31 -23.27 47.13 7.47
C ALA A 31 -22.84 48.29 6.57
N ALA A 32 -23.63 49.34 6.61
CA ALA A 32 -23.32 50.63 6.02
C ALA A 32 -22.28 51.37 6.87
N GLN A 33 -21.37 52.04 6.16
CA GLN A 33 -20.88 53.38 6.45
C GLN A 33 -20.14 53.63 7.78
N GLN A 34 -18.81 53.68 7.72
CA GLN A 34 -18.12 54.85 8.27
C GLN A 34 -16.81 55.16 7.55
N GLN A 35 -16.87 56.30 6.88
CA GLN A 35 -15.77 57.01 6.23
C GLN A 35 -15.00 57.78 7.30
N GLN A 36 -13.73 57.43 7.53
CA GLN A 36 -12.77 58.38 8.08
C GLN A 36 -11.47 58.34 7.28
N ARG A 37 -11.30 59.40 6.49
CA ARG A 37 -10.01 59.88 5.99
C ARG A 37 -9.13 60.23 7.19
N GLY A 38 -7.99 59.56 7.31
CA GLY A 38 -6.86 59.96 8.15
C GLY A 38 -5.58 59.62 7.41
N ARG A 39 -4.87 60.64 6.95
CA ARG A 39 -3.66 60.58 6.12
C ARG A 39 -2.43 60.66 7.02
N ASN A 40 -1.37 59.96 6.61
CA ASN A 40 0.04 60.05 7.01
C ASN A 40 0.55 59.05 8.06
N GLY A 41 1.48 58.20 7.61
CA GLY A 41 2.27 57.29 8.43
C GLY A 41 2.95 56.23 7.56
N THR A 42 4.12 56.55 7.01
CA THR A 42 5.01 55.63 6.30
C THR A 42 5.37 54.42 7.15
N ALA A 43 4.96 53.21 6.75
CA ALA A 43 5.56 51.96 7.18
C ALA A 43 5.22 50.80 6.21
N GLN A 44 6.26 50.10 5.76
CA GLN A 44 6.30 48.74 5.22
C GLN A 44 5.02 48.19 4.52
N ARG A 45 4.97 48.32 3.19
CA ARG A 45 4.20 47.39 2.35
C ARG A 45 4.95 46.06 2.22
N ARG A 46 4.75 45.17 3.19
CA ARG A 46 4.82 43.70 3.03
C ARG A 46 4.11 43.07 4.25
N PRO A 47 2.83 42.65 4.10
CA PRO A 47 2.52 41.25 4.44
C PRO A 47 1.26 40.74 3.68
N ALA A 48 1.38 40.36 2.40
CA ALA A 48 0.31 39.63 1.72
C ALA A 48 0.65 38.13 1.53
N MET A 49 1.94 37.77 1.53
CA MET A 49 2.38 36.36 1.43
C MET A 49 2.22 35.61 2.76
N GLY A 50 2.55 36.24 3.90
CA GLY A 50 2.54 35.58 5.21
C GLY A 50 1.17 35.04 5.65
N ASN A 51 0.07 35.69 5.23
CA ASN A 51 -1.28 35.22 5.58
C ASN A 51 -1.68 33.96 4.79
N LYS A 52 -1.31 33.89 3.50
CA LYS A 52 -1.60 32.71 2.65
C LYS A 52 -0.82 31.47 3.07
N ASP A 53 0.43 31.64 3.49
CA ASP A 53 1.24 30.52 3.95
C ASP A 53 0.79 30.02 5.33
N ALA A 54 0.38 30.93 6.22
CA ALA A 54 -0.23 30.57 7.51
C ALA A 54 -1.55 29.81 7.32
N GLU A 55 -2.41 30.26 6.42
CA GLU A 55 -3.67 29.59 6.09
C GLU A 55 -3.44 28.19 5.51
N LYS A 56 -2.50 28.03 4.57
CA LYS A 56 -2.12 26.72 4.04
C LYS A 56 -1.61 25.78 5.12
N LYS A 57 -0.79 26.29 6.05
CA LYS A 57 -0.28 25.51 7.18
C LYS A 57 -1.40 25.06 8.11
N ALA A 58 -2.37 25.94 8.40
CA ALA A 58 -3.53 25.60 9.22
C ALA A 58 -4.39 24.51 8.57
N ARG A 59 -4.73 24.66 7.27
CA ARG A 59 -5.47 23.65 6.51
C ARG A 59 -4.75 22.29 6.47
N ARG A 60 -3.42 22.29 6.33
CA ARG A 60 -2.61 21.07 6.36
C ARG A 60 -2.65 20.39 7.73
N ALA A 61 -2.54 21.16 8.81
CA ALA A 61 -2.62 20.63 10.17
C ALA A 61 -4.00 20.01 10.45
N GLU A 62 -5.07 20.65 9.98
CA GLU A 62 -6.43 20.14 10.06
C GLU A 62 -6.60 18.83 9.28
N ALA A 63 -6.12 18.75 8.04
CA ALA A 63 -6.17 17.52 7.24
C ALA A 63 -5.40 16.36 7.90
N ILE A 64 -4.22 16.63 8.48
CA ILE A 64 -3.45 15.63 9.23
C ILE A 64 -4.23 15.14 10.46
N ALA A 65 -4.87 16.05 11.20
CA ALA A 65 -5.70 15.68 12.33
C ALA A 65 -6.89 14.79 11.91
N LEU A 66 -7.53 15.12 10.79
CA LEU A 66 -8.63 14.33 10.24
C LEU A 66 -8.18 12.93 9.80
N LEU A 67 -7.01 12.79 9.18
CA LEU A 67 -6.45 11.48 8.81
C LEU A 67 -6.17 10.62 10.03
N ARG A 68 -5.58 11.20 11.09
CA ARG A 68 -5.35 10.50 12.36
C ARG A 68 -6.64 10.07 13.02
N GLU A 69 -7.64 10.95 13.04
CA GLU A 69 -8.97 10.65 13.57
C GLU A 69 -9.63 9.53 12.76
N THR A 70 -9.53 9.56 11.44
CA THR A 70 -10.08 8.52 10.56
C THR A 70 -9.43 7.17 10.84
N ALA A 71 -8.09 7.11 10.93
CA ALA A 71 -7.37 5.89 11.31
C ALA A 71 -7.75 5.40 12.72
N ALA A 72 -8.01 6.34 13.65
CA ALA A 72 -8.43 6.02 15.01
C ALA A 72 -9.86 5.45 15.06
N ARG A 73 -10.80 6.02 14.30
CA ARG A 73 -12.20 5.57 14.20
C ARG A 73 -12.33 4.25 13.46
N ALA A 74 -11.51 4.01 12.43
CA ALA A 74 -11.51 2.73 11.71
C ALA A 74 -11.30 1.52 12.64
N ARG A 75 -10.62 1.70 13.78
CA ARG A 75 -10.44 0.63 14.79
C ARG A 75 -11.74 0.08 15.37
N SER A 76 -12.83 0.84 15.35
CA SER A 76 -14.13 0.41 15.86
C SER A 76 -14.98 -0.29 14.81
N PHE A 77 -14.45 -0.56 13.61
CA PHE A 77 -15.20 -1.24 12.56
C PHE A 77 -15.22 -2.73 12.85
N ASP A 78 -16.39 -3.36 12.85
CA ASP A 78 -16.53 -4.80 13.09
C ASP A 78 -15.87 -5.62 11.98
N ASP A 79 -15.97 -5.12 10.74
CA ASP A 79 -15.31 -5.68 9.57
C ASP A 79 -13.80 -5.39 9.60
N LEU A 80 -13.01 -6.46 9.79
CA LEU A 80 -11.56 -6.40 9.92
C LEU A 80 -10.87 -6.04 8.60
N PHE A 81 -11.42 -6.47 7.46
CA PHE A 81 -10.93 -6.12 6.14
C PHE A 81 -11.00 -4.60 5.92
N TYR A 82 -12.17 -3.99 6.16
CA TYR A 82 -12.30 -2.53 6.02
C TYR A 82 -11.48 -1.75 7.04
N ARG A 83 -11.34 -2.28 8.26
CA ARG A 83 -10.47 -1.70 9.30
C ARG A 83 -9.03 -1.61 8.80
N ALA A 84 -8.47 -2.72 8.31
CA ALA A 84 -7.10 -2.77 7.80
C ALA A 84 -6.91 -1.80 6.62
N ARG A 85 -7.83 -1.84 5.65
CA ARG A 85 -7.79 -1.03 4.45
C ARG A 85 -7.78 0.48 4.74
N ILE A 86 -8.69 0.95 5.58
CA ILE A 86 -8.79 2.38 5.90
C ILE A 86 -7.58 2.85 6.69
N GLN A 87 -7.06 2.02 7.60
CA GLN A 87 -5.83 2.32 8.32
C GLN A 87 -4.64 2.42 7.37
N ALA A 88 -4.48 1.50 6.43
CA ALA A 88 -3.39 1.55 5.45
C ALA A 88 -3.48 2.77 4.54
N LEU A 89 -4.68 3.15 4.10
CA LEU A 89 -4.88 4.37 3.30
C LEU A 89 -4.55 5.64 4.09
N ALA A 90 -4.97 5.71 5.35
CA ALA A 90 -4.65 6.84 6.22
C ALA A 90 -3.14 6.93 6.51
N ALA A 91 -2.48 5.80 6.73
CA ALA A 91 -1.04 5.71 6.94
C ALA A 91 -0.26 6.17 5.70
N ASP A 92 -0.65 5.68 4.52
CA ASP A 92 -0.05 6.06 3.24
C ASP A 92 -0.13 7.57 3.00
N ALA A 93 -1.30 8.17 3.26
CA ALA A 93 -1.49 9.62 3.15
C ALA A 93 -0.69 10.42 4.20
N LEU A 94 -0.51 9.88 5.41
CA LEU A 94 0.24 10.52 6.51
C LEU A 94 1.75 10.46 6.35
N TRP A 95 2.27 9.53 5.54
CA TRP A 95 3.71 9.23 5.45
C TRP A 95 4.59 10.47 5.23
N SER A 96 4.23 11.32 4.28
CA SER A 96 4.99 12.53 3.92
C SER A 96 4.99 13.64 4.99
N TYR A 97 4.29 13.45 6.10
CA TYR A 97 4.10 14.44 7.16
C TYR A 97 4.57 13.94 8.53
N ASP A 98 4.29 12.68 8.85
CA ASP A 98 4.69 12.02 10.08
C ASP A 98 4.93 10.53 9.85
N GLU A 99 6.16 10.18 9.48
CA GLU A 99 6.54 8.79 9.24
C GLU A 99 6.38 7.92 10.48
N ALA A 100 6.67 8.44 11.68
CA ALA A 100 6.63 7.64 12.90
C ALA A 100 5.20 7.20 13.22
N ASP A 101 4.25 8.13 13.09
CA ASP A 101 2.83 7.84 13.28
C ASP A 101 2.30 6.94 12.15
N ALA A 102 2.64 7.22 10.89
CA ALA A 102 2.26 6.38 9.75
C ALA A 102 2.76 4.93 9.90
N ARG A 103 4.01 4.72 10.33
CA ARG A 103 4.55 3.37 10.65
C ARG A 103 3.77 2.67 11.76
N SER A 104 3.26 3.42 12.74
CA SER A 104 2.41 2.86 13.80
C SER A 104 1.03 2.44 13.28
N ILE A 105 0.46 3.22 12.35
CA ILE A 105 -0.83 2.91 11.72
C ILE A 105 -0.69 1.71 10.79
N PHE A 106 0.37 1.62 9.97
CA PHE A 106 0.63 0.46 9.12
C PHE A 106 0.75 -0.85 9.91
N ARG A 107 1.45 -0.86 11.05
CA ARG A 107 1.53 -2.06 11.90
C ARG A 107 0.16 -2.51 12.42
N ARG A 108 -0.69 -1.57 12.82
CA ARG A 108 -2.07 -1.88 13.24
C ARG A 108 -2.94 -2.36 12.08
N ALA A 109 -2.76 -1.78 10.90
CA ALA A 109 -3.43 -2.23 9.68
C ALA A 109 -3.03 -3.67 9.34
N TRP A 110 -1.74 -4.01 9.49
CA TRP A 110 -1.24 -5.37 9.30
C TRP A 110 -1.84 -6.36 10.29
N GLU A 111 -1.85 -6.02 11.58
CA GLU A 111 -2.49 -6.84 12.62
C GLU A 111 -3.98 -7.08 12.33
N ALA A 112 -4.71 -6.05 11.88
CA ALA A 112 -6.12 -6.15 11.50
C ALA A 112 -6.31 -7.03 10.25
N ALA A 113 -5.43 -6.92 9.24
CA ALA A 113 -5.47 -7.75 8.05
C ALA A 113 -5.22 -9.23 8.39
N THR A 114 -4.16 -9.51 9.15
CA THR A 114 -3.86 -10.88 9.61
C THR A 114 -5.01 -11.48 10.45
N ALA A 115 -5.70 -10.66 11.24
CA ALA A 115 -6.88 -11.12 11.99
C ALA A 115 -8.10 -11.36 11.07
N SER A 116 -8.27 -10.57 10.01
CA SER A 116 -9.33 -10.75 9.00
C SER A 116 -9.18 -12.11 8.32
N ASP A 117 -7.98 -12.39 7.81
CA ASP A 117 -7.71 -13.62 7.05
C ASP A 117 -7.92 -14.86 7.93
N LYS A 118 -7.53 -14.81 9.21
CA LYS A 118 -7.79 -15.88 10.18
C LYS A 118 -9.29 -16.10 10.41
N ALA A 119 -10.06 -15.03 10.55
CA ALA A 119 -11.51 -15.13 10.74
C ALA A 119 -12.20 -15.73 9.50
N GLU A 120 -11.76 -15.35 8.30
CA GLU A 120 -12.31 -15.88 7.04
C GLU A 120 -11.93 -17.35 6.81
N GLN A 121 -10.72 -17.76 7.20
CA GLN A 121 -10.26 -19.15 7.13
C GLN A 121 -11.09 -20.08 8.04
N GLU A 122 -11.55 -19.60 9.19
CA GLU A 122 -12.45 -20.33 10.08
C GLU A 122 -13.87 -20.48 9.50
N GLU A 123 -14.34 -19.50 8.73
CA GLU A 123 -15.68 -19.53 8.11
C GLU A 123 -15.72 -20.30 6.78
N VAL A 124 -14.66 -20.22 5.98
CA VAL A 124 -14.59 -20.81 4.64
C VAL A 124 -13.39 -21.74 4.54
N VAL A 125 -13.64 -23.03 4.79
CA VAL A 125 -12.63 -24.09 4.66
C VAL A 125 -12.07 -24.11 3.23
N GLY A 126 -10.80 -23.71 3.08
CA GLY A 126 -10.03 -23.93 1.85
C GLY A 126 -9.76 -22.71 0.97
N THR A 127 -10.01 -21.48 1.43
CA THR A 127 -9.62 -20.27 0.68
C THR A 127 -8.67 -19.41 1.50
N THR A 128 -7.41 -19.29 1.07
CA THR A 128 -6.45 -18.29 1.59
C THR A 128 -6.84 -16.93 1.04
N ILE A 129 -7.74 -16.23 1.71
CA ILE A 129 -8.07 -14.85 1.33
C ILE A 129 -6.98 -13.97 1.94
N THR A 130 -6.00 -13.57 1.12
CA THR A 130 -4.86 -12.71 1.50
C THR A 130 -5.08 -11.23 1.13
N GLU A 131 -6.25 -10.88 0.60
CA GLU A 131 -6.47 -9.59 -0.07
C GLU A 131 -6.18 -8.38 0.85
N ALA A 132 -6.56 -8.46 2.12
CA ALA A 132 -6.28 -7.40 3.09
C ALA A 132 -4.78 -7.26 3.38
N ARG A 133 -4.08 -8.39 3.59
CA ARG A 133 -2.63 -8.40 3.85
C ARG A 133 -1.88 -7.86 2.63
N ASP A 134 -2.25 -8.28 1.43
CA ASP A 134 -1.59 -7.85 0.20
C ASP A 134 -1.72 -6.33 -0.02
N GLU A 135 -2.91 -5.76 0.21
CA GLU A 135 -3.11 -4.31 0.09
C GLU A 135 -2.27 -3.53 1.11
N VAL A 136 -2.19 -3.99 2.36
CA VAL A 136 -1.35 -3.36 3.39
C VAL A 136 0.13 -3.49 3.05
N LEU A 137 0.56 -4.67 2.60
CA LEU A 137 1.93 -5.00 2.27
C LEU A 137 2.45 -4.12 1.12
N VAL A 138 1.69 -4.01 0.03
CA VAL A 138 2.05 -3.18 -1.12
C VAL A 138 2.23 -1.72 -0.69
N LYS A 139 1.28 -1.17 0.08
CA LYS A 139 1.35 0.22 0.54
C LYS A 139 2.51 0.46 1.51
N ALA A 140 2.75 -0.48 2.42
CA ALA A 140 3.85 -0.38 3.37
C ALA A 140 5.21 -0.45 2.66
N ALA A 141 5.40 -1.39 1.72
CA ALA A 141 6.66 -1.57 0.99
C ALA A 141 6.95 -0.43 0.01
N ALA A 142 5.92 0.22 -0.54
CA ALA A 142 6.08 1.44 -1.33
C ALA A 142 6.72 2.57 -0.51
N ARG A 143 6.43 2.63 0.80
CA ARG A 143 6.89 3.70 1.70
C ARG A 143 8.17 3.36 2.46
N ASP A 144 8.27 2.13 2.95
CA ASP A 144 9.39 1.63 3.73
C ASP A 144 9.63 0.16 3.38
N THR A 145 10.60 -0.06 2.51
CA THR A 145 10.98 -1.40 2.05
C THR A 145 11.31 -2.33 3.22
N ARG A 146 11.92 -1.83 4.30
CA ARG A 146 12.26 -2.65 5.46
C ARG A 146 11.00 -3.11 6.19
N MET A 147 9.98 -2.26 6.26
CA MET A 147 8.67 -2.67 6.78
C MET A 147 8.01 -3.70 5.88
N GLY A 148 8.04 -3.48 4.57
CA GLY A 148 7.59 -4.46 3.58
C GLY A 148 8.26 -5.83 3.74
N GLU A 149 9.58 -5.87 3.98
CA GLU A 149 10.29 -7.13 4.25
C GLU A 149 9.81 -7.84 5.51
N VAL A 150 9.51 -7.11 6.57
CA VAL A 150 9.03 -7.69 7.83
C VAL A 150 7.66 -8.31 7.61
N PHE A 151 6.74 -7.60 6.97
CA PHE A 151 5.39 -8.10 6.67
C PHE A 151 5.42 -9.27 5.68
N LEU A 152 6.25 -9.19 4.63
CA LEU A 152 6.42 -10.30 3.69
C LEU A 152 6.98 -11.55 4.39
N LYS A 153 7.94 -11.40 5.31
CA LYS A 153 8.44 -12.55 6.09
C LYS A 153 7.37 -13.15 6.99
N ASP A 154 6.52 -12.31 7.59
CA ASP A 154 5.40 -12.76 8.44
C ASP A 154 4.34 -13.50 7.60
N LEU A 155 4.02 -13.00 6.40
CA LEU A 155 3.13 -13.66 5.44
C LEU A 155 3.65 -15.05 5.05
N LEU A 156 4.92 -15.12 4.63
CA LEU A 156 5.57 -16.37 4.23
C LEU A 156 5.70 -17.37 5.38
N ALA A 157 5.91 -16.90 6.60
CA ALA A 157 5.97 -17.77 7.77
C ALA A 157 4.59 -18.41 8.06
N ALA A 158 3.51 -17.61 7.93
CA ALA A 158 2.15 -18.12 8.10
C ALA A 158 1.80 -19.18 7.04
N GLU A 159 2.21 -18.99 5.78
CA GLU A 159 1.97 -19.97 4.71
C GLU A 159 2.69 -21.30 4.94
N VAL A 160 3.92 -21.27 5.46
CA VAL A 160 4.69 -22.49 5.75
C VAL A 160 4.01 -23.31 6.87
N ASP A 161 3.53 -22.66 7.92
CA ASP A 161 2.80 -23.33 9.01
C ASP A 161 1.49 -23.99 8.50
N GLU A 162 0.84 -23.38 7.51
CA GLU A 162 -0.35 -23.92 6.83
C GLU A 162 -0.03 -25.09 5.89
N GLU A 163 1.06 -25.01 5.12
CA GLU A 163 1.50 -26.07 4.20
C GLU A 163 2.01 -27.32 4.95
N GLU A 164 2.71 -27.15 6.08
CA GLU A 164 3.13 -28.27 6.94
C GLU A 164 1.92 -29.02 7.53
N SER A 165 0.79 -28.32 7.72
CA SER A 165 -0.47 -28.91 8.15
C SER A 165 -1.24 -29.58 7.00
N ALA A 166 -0.98 -29.19 5.75
CA ALA A 166 -1.78 -29.58 4.59
C ALA A 166 -1.21 -30.76 3.78
N SER A 167 0.12 -30.91 3.56
CA SER A 167 0.69 -32.11 2.91
C SER A 167 2.22 -32.13 2.82
N GLN A 168 2.84 -33.15 3.42
CA GLN A 168 4.15 -33.70 3.05
C GLN A 168 4.14 -34.36 1.65
N THR A 169 3.84 -33.67 0.55
CA THR A 169 4.08 -34.28 -0.77
C THR A 169 4.20 -33.24 -1.88
N GLN A 170 5.43 -32.87 -2.24
CA GLN A 170 5.95 -32.83 -3.62
C GLN A 170 7.35 -32.22 -3.62
N ARG A 171 8.37 -33.07 -3.57
CA ARG A 171 9.72 -32.68 -3.98
C ARG A 171 9.68 -32.39 -5.48
N ALA A 172 9.70 -31.11 -5.84
CA ALA A 172 9.83 -30.68 -7.22
C ALA A 172 11.09 -31.32 -7.84
N ARG A 173 10.91 -31.96 -9.00
CA ARG A 173 12.03 -32.45 -9.81
C ARG A 173 12.89 -31.23 -10.22
N PRO A 174 14.23 -31.33 -10.19
CA PRO A 174 15.07 -30.23 -10.65
C PRO A 174 14.84 -30.07 -12.16
N THR A 175 14.16 -29.00 -12.55
CA THR A 175 14.16 -28.56 -13.94
C THR A 175 15.56 -28.03 -14.30
N PRO A 176 15.98 -28.12 -15.56
CA PRO A 176 17.23 -27.50 -16.04
C PRO A 176 17.28 -25.99 -15.79
N TRP A 177 16.12 -25.41 -15.56
CA TRP A 177 15.84 -24.04 -15.18
C TRP A 177 15.62 -24.06 -13.66
N ARG A 178 16.50 -23.47 -12.85
CA ARG A 178 16.28 -23.38 -11.40
C ARG A 178 14.93 -22.70 -11.15
N SER A 179 13.92 -23.46 -10.70
CA SER A 179 12.67 -22.90 -10.23
C SER A 179 12.91 -22.24 -8.88
N LEU A 180 12.40 -21.03 -8.69
CA LEU A 180 12.42 -20.37 -7.39
C LEU A 180 11.63 -21.23 -6.39
N GLY A 181 12.06 -21.30 -5.13
CA GLY A 181 11.23 -21.88 -4.07
C GLY A 181 9.94 -21.07 -3.89
N ALA A 182 8.90 -21.66 -3.30
CA ALA A 182 7.59 -21.00 -3.13
C ALA A 182 7.72 -19.57 -2.54
N ALA A 183 8.47 -19.43 -1.45
CA ALA A 183 8.74 -18.13 -0.83
C ALA A 183 9.49 -17.12 -1.71
N ASP A 184 10.40 -17.61 -2.55
CA ASP A 184 11.16 -16.75 -3.48
C ASP A 184 10.28 -16.34 -4.70
N ALA A 185 9.37 -17.22 -5.13
CA ALA A 185 8.38 -16.94 -6.16
C ALA A 185 7.34 -15.91 -5.68
N GLU A 186 6.83 -16.05 -4.45
CA GLU A 186 5.91 -15.08 -3.83
C GLU A 186 6.56 -13.71 -3.68
N ARG A 187 7.81 -13.66 -3.22
CA ARG A 187 8.58 -12.40 -3.19
C ARG A 187 8.68 -11.75 -4.58
N LEU A 188 8.86 -12.56 -5.62
CA LEU A 188 8.97 -12.05 -6.99
C LEU A 188 7.61 -11.56 -7.51
N ASN A 189 6.53 -12.27 -7.22
CA ASN A 189 5.16 -11.84 -7.51
C ASN A 189 4.86 -10.49 -6.85
N PHE A 190 5.22 -10.37 -5.57
CA PHE A 190 5.10 -9.12 -4.84
C PHE A 190 5.93 -7.97 -5.47
N ALA A 191 7.14 -8.26 -5.94
CA ALA A 191 7.95 -7.28 -6.67
C ALA A 191 7.28 -6.85 -7.99
N TYR A 192 6.60 -7.76 -8.71
CA TYR A 192 5.82 -7.40 -9.89
C TYR A 192 4.63 -6.50 -9.55
N ASP A 193 3.97 -6.70 -8.42
CA ASP A 193 2.85 -5.85 -8.03
C ASP A 193 3.32 -4.44 -7.64
N LEU A 194 4.51 -4.31 -7.03
CA LEU A 194 5.14 -3.01 -6.85
C LEU A 194 5.45 -2.33 -8.20
N LEU A 195 5.92 -3.07 -9.21
CA LEU A 195 6.11 -2.51 -10.57
C LEU A 195 4.81 -2.03 -11.22
N LYS A 196 3.72 -2.79 -11.08
CA LYS A 196 2.40 -2.37 -11.61
C LYS A 196 1.94 -1.06 -10.98
N ASN A 197 2.30 -0.83 -9.72
CA ASN A 197 1.98 0.39 -8.97
C ASN A 197 2.98 1.54 -9.18
N ASN A 198 3.91 1.40 -10.14
CA ASN A 198 4.99 2.37 -10.44
C ASN A 198 6.03 2.54 -9.33
N GLU A 199 6.09 1.62 -8.36
CA GLU A 199 7.06 1.63 -7.26
C GLU A 199 8.34 0.89 -7.65
N SER A 200 8.95 1.31 -8.76
CA SER A 200 10.09 0.61 -9.39
C SER A 200 11.31 0.46 -8.49
N ASN A 201 11.59 1.45 -7.64
CA ASN A 201 12.70 1.37 -6.69
C ASN A 201 12.45 0.32 -5.60
N SER A 202 11.25 0.30 -5.02
CA SER A 202 10.88 -0.69 -4.00
C SER A 202 10.79 -2.09 -4.59
N ALA A 203 10.27 -2.23 -5.82
CA ALA A 203 10.27 -3.49 -6.55
C ALA A 203 11.68 -4.04 -6.75
N ALA A 204 12.62 -3.20 -7.19
CA ALA A 204 14.01 -3.61 -7.38
C ALA A 204 14.68 -4.03 -6.06
N GLN A 205 14.40 -3.32 -4.96
CA GLN A 205 14.91 -3.70 -3.64
C GLN A 205 14.30 -5.02 -3.16
N MET A 206 12.99 -5.25 -3.38
CA MET A 206 12.34 -6.51 -3.04
C MET A 206 12.91 -7.71 -3.79
N ALA A 207 13.25 -7.54 -5.07
CA ALA A 207 13.85 -8.58 -5.89
C ALA A 207 15.35 -8.77 -5.64
N SER A 208 16.04 -7.79 -5.04
CA SER A 208 17.51 -7.84 -4.86
C SER A 208 18.02 -9.10 -4.13
N PRO A 209 17.36 -9.62 -3.08
CA PRO A 209 17.80 -10.86 -2.42
C PRO A 209 17.75 -12.09 -3.32
N LEU A 210 16.86 -12.10 -4.34
CA LEU A 210 16.71 -13.23 -5.27
C LEU A 210 17.94 -13.42 -6.15
N VAL A 211 18.72 -12.35 -6.38
CA VAL A 211 19.97 -12.42 -7.14
C VAL A 211 20.95 -13.41 -6.50
N ASN A 212 20.97 -13.52 -5.18
CA ASN A 212 21.85 -14.46 -4.46
C ASN A 212 21.45 -15.93 -4.64
N ARG A 213 20.22 -16.21 -5.11
CA ARG A 213 19.75 -17.57 -5.42
C ARG A 213 20.26 -18.06 -6.78
N GLY A 214 20.80 -17.15 -7.58
CA GLY A 214 21.34 -17.43 -8.92
C GLY A 214 20.36 -17.04 -10.03
N VAL A 215 20.73 -17.42 -11.25
CA VAL A 215 19.99 -17.06 -12.47
C VAL A 215 18.70 -17.88 -12.56
N SER A 216 17.57 -17.19 -12.71
CA SER A 216 16.26 -17.77 -12.96
C SER A 216 15.58 -17.02 -14.10
N ALA A 217 14.81 -17.74 -14.92
CA ALA A 217 14.05 -17.16 -16.03
C ALA A 217 13.06 -16.10 -15.55
N ASP A 218 12.40 -16.33 -14.40
CA ASP A 218 11.42 -15.41 -13.85
C ASP A 218 12.07 -14.10 -13.38
N LEU A 219 13.26 -14.20 -12.79
CA LEU A 219 14.05 -13.04 -12.36
C LEU A 219 14.54 -12.23 -13.57
N ILE A 220 14.97 -12.88 -14.66
CA ILE A 220 15.35 -12.20 -15.89
C ILE A 220 14.14 -11.49 -16.51
N ALA A 221 12.99 -12.16 -16.60
CA ALA A 221 11.75 -11.56 -17.08
C ALA A 221 11.37 -10.33 -16.24
N PHE A 222 11.56 -10.39 -14.93
CA PHE A 222 11.33 -9.27 -14.02
C PHE A 222 12.29 -8.11 -14.32
N ILE A 223 13.59 -8.38 -14.47
CA ILE A 223 14.60 -7.36 -14.80
C ILE A 223 14.28 -6.68 -16.14
N ILE A 224 13.84 -7.43 -17.15
CA ILE A 224 13.43 -6.87 -18.45
C ILE A 224 12.26 -5.90 -18.26
N ARG A 225 11.21 -6.27 -17.50
CA ARG A 225 10.08 -5.37 -17.22
C ARG A 225 10.49 -4.17 -16.37
N LEU A 226 11.34 -4.37 -15.36
CA LEU A 226 11.87 -3.29 -14.53
C LEU A 226 12.61 -2.26 -15.39
N ARG A 227 13.34 -2.71 -16.42
CA ARG A 227 14.11 -1.84 -17.32
C ARG A 227 13.23 -0.85 -18.09
N GLU A 228 11.98 -1.22 -18.39
CA GLU A 228 11.02 -0.34 -19.07
C GLU A 228 10.64 0.87 -18.21
N GLN A 229 10.59 0.70 -16.88
CA GLN A 229 10.24 1.78 -15.95
C GLN A 229 11.46 2.46 -15.31
N ASN A 230 12.52 1.69 -15.04
CA ASN A 230 13.70 2.14 -14.31
C ASN A 230 14.95 1.40 -14.82
N PRO A 231 15.56 1.88 -15.92
CA PRO A 231 16.70 1.21 -16.54
C PRO A 231 17.90 1.13 -15.61
N ALA A 232 18.16 2.17 -14.80
CA ALA A 232 19.29 2.20 -13.87
C ALA A 232 19.19 1.11 -12.79
N ALA A 233 17.99 0.88 -12.25
CA ALA A 233 17.78 -0.18 -11.25
C ALA A 233 17.88 -1.58 -11.88
N ALA A 234 17.36 -1.76 -13.09
CA ALA A 234 17.46 -3.02 -13.82
C ALA A 234 18.91 -3.38 -14.16
N ASP A 235 19.68 -2.44 -14.71
CA ASP A 235 21.08 -2.64 -15.07
C ASP A 235 21.92 -2.98 -13.81
N LYS A 236 21.60 -2.35 -12.66
CA LYS A 236 22.21 -2.69 -11.38
C LYS A 236 21.91 -4.14 -10.97
N LEU A 237 20.64 -4.56 -10.98
CA LEU A 237 20.27 -5.94 -10.63
C LEU A 237 20.91 -6.96 -11.57
N TYR A 238 20.92 -6.68 -12.88
CA TYR A 238 21.57 -7.52 -13.87
C TYR A 238 23.08 -7.63 -13.64
N SER A 239 23.76 -6.53 -13.32
CA SER A 239 25.19 -6.55 -12.99
C SER A 239 25.50 -7.39 -11.74
N LEU A 240 24.64 -7.33 -10.72
CA LEU A 240 24.76 -8.15 -9.53
C LEU A 240 24.55 -9.64 -9.86
N LEU A 241 23.60 -9.93 -10.75
CA LEU A 241 23.32 -11.29 -11.22
C LEU A 241 24.49 -11.87 -12.02
N LEU A 242 25.10 -11.07 -12.90
CA LEU A 242 26.34 -11.44 -13.59
C LEU A 242 27.50 -11.69 -12.63
N ALA A 243 27.67 -10.83 -11.62
CA ALA A 243 28.71 -11.01 -10.62
C ALA A 243 28.52 -12.30 -9.83
N GLN A 244 27.27 -12.62 -9.46
CA GLN A 244 26.92 -13.86 -8.76
C GLN A 244 27.10 -15.10 -9.65
N ALA A 245 26.71 -15.03 -10.93
CA ALA A 245 26.88 -16.14 -11.87
C ALA A 245 28.36 -16.49 -12.10
N ARG A 246 29.27 -15.51 -11.99
CA ARG A 246 30.73 -15.73 -12.11
C ARG A 246 31.33 -16.41 -10.88
N THR A 247 30.72 -16.25 -9.71
CA THR A 247 31.19 -16.84 -8.44
C THR A 247 30.53 -18.17 -8.11
N ASP A 248 29.35 -18.44 -8.69
CA ASP A 248 28.65 -19.72 -8.51
C ASP A 248 29.34 -20.84 -9.32
N LEU A 249 30.07 -21.71 -8.63
CA LEU A 249 30.74 -22.90 -9.18
C LEU A 249 29.76 -23.93 -9.78
N SER A 250 28.45 -23.76 -9.53
CA SER A 250 27.38 -24.59 -10.10
C SER A 250 26.65 -23.94 -11.28
N ALA A 251 27.12 -22.77 -11.75
CA ALA A 251 26.59 -22.13 -12.94
C ALA A 251 26.91 -22.98 -14.19
N ASP A 252 25.91 -23.71 -14.66
CA ASP A 252 25.87 -24.35 -15.97
C ASP A 252 26.10 -23.28 -17.07
N ALA A 253 26.75 -23.65 -18.18
CA ALA A 253 26.84 -22.84 -19.40
C ALA A 253 25.48 -22.28 -19.86
N ASN A 254 24.37 -22.98 -19.61
CA ASN A 254 23.01 -22.50 -19.84
C ASN A 254 22.63 -21.29 -18.96
N SER A 255 23.14 -21.20 -17.72
CA SER A 255 22.89 -20.06 -16.84
C SER A 255 23.59 -18.79 -17.36
N VAL A 256 24.72 -18.95 -18.04
CA VAL A 256 25.45 -17.84 -18.68
C VAL A 256 24.80 -17.44 -19.99
N LEU A 257 24.23 -18.38 -20.76
CA LEU A 257 23.51 -18.10 -22.01
C LEU A 257 22.21 -17.29 -21.82
N LEU A 258 21.68 -17.27 -20.60
CA LEU A 258 20.45 -16.55 -20.26
C LEU A 258 20.68 -15.07 -19.91
N LEU A 259 21.93 -14.67 -19.65
CA LEU A 259 22.31 -13.30 -19.35
C LEU A 259 22.72 -12.59 -20.64
#